data_AF-A0A432R709-F1
#
_entry.id   AF-A0A432R709-F1
#
_cell.length_a   1.000
_cell.length_b   1.000
_cell.length_c   1.000
_cell.angle_alpha   90.00
_cell.angle_beta   90.00
_cell.angle_gamma   90.00
#
_symmetry.space_group_name_H-M   'P 1'
#
loop_
_entity.id
_entity.type
_entity.pdbx_description
1 polymer ?
#
loop_
_entity_poly.entity_id
_entity_poly.type
_entity_poly.pdbx_seq_one_letter_code
_entity_poly.pdbx_strand_id
1 'polypeptide(L)'
;MIDAVLLWIHIIAVLIWIGGMLYTLFILRPSLSVIGEKKGIFMKSIMDKFFPLVWIAIATLILTEGYKAHYFISSPLFILKLVIYIVMVINFSYIYFGLYKKLPSAENKQEIMAKITTLIKVNFTLGIVIILLIELVRFGF
;
A
#
# COMPACT_ATOMS: atom_id res chain seq x y z
N MET A 1 -15.69 -23.56 1.45
CA MET A 1 -14.22 -23.73 1.70
C MET A 1 -13.40 -22.73 0.89
N ILE A 2 -13.65 -22.58 -0.42
CA ILE A 2 -12.92 -21.64 -1.30
C ILE A 2 -13.04 -20.19 -0.82
N ASP A 3 -14.23 -19.74 -0.42
CA ASP A 3 -14.44 -18.35 0.04
C ASP A 3 -13.61 -17.98 1.26
N ALA A 4 -13.47 -18.91 2.21
CA ALA A 4 -12.67 -18.71 3.41
C ALA A 4 -11.18 -18.57 3.03
N VAL A 5 -10.68 -19.43 2.14
CA VAL A 5 -9.29 -19.35 1.67
C VAL A 5 -9.02 -18.02 0.96
N LEU A 6 -9.91 -17.59 0.06
CA LEU A 6 -9.79 -16.30 -0.62
C LEU A 6 -9.83 -15.12 0.35
N LEU A 7 -10.65 -15.20 1.40
CA LEU A 7 -10.69 -14.19 2.46
C LEU A 7 -9.37 -14.11 3.22
N TRP A 8 -8.80 -15.25 3.63
CA TRP A 8 -7.49 -15.27 4.32
C TRP A 8 -6.38 -14.70 3.43
N ILE A 9 -6.34 -15.09 2.17
CA ILE A 9 -5.39 -14.56 1.18
C ILE A 9 -5.55 -13.04 1.02
N HIS A 10 -6.80 -12.56 0.92
CA HIS A 10 -7.10 -11.13 0.86
C HIS A 10 -6.57 -10.38 2.10
N ILE A 11 -6.88 -10.88 3.30
CA ILE A 11 -6.42 -10.28 4.57
C ILE A 11 -4.90 -10.23 4.63
N ILE A 12 -4.20 -11.30 4.24
CA ILE A 12 -2.73 -11.33 4.20
C ILE A 12 -2.19 -10.25 3.25
N ALA A 13 -2.79 -10.08 2.08
CA ALA A 13 -2.39 -9.02 1.14
C ALA A 13 -2.60 -7.62 1.73
N VAL A 14 -3.73 -7.38 2.42
CA VAL A 14 -3.98 -6.13 3.15
C VAL A 14 -2.91 -5.91 4.23
N LEU A 15 -2.57 -6.94 5.02
CA LEU A 15 -1.56 -6.86 6.08
C LEU A 15 -0.17 -6.54 5.53
N ILE A 16 0.24 -7.18 4.43
CA ILE A 16 1.52 -6.90 3.77
C ILE A 16 1.59 -5.45 3.33
N TRP A 17 0.54 -4.94 2.69
CA TRP A 17 0.57 -3.61 2.11
C TRP A 17 0.38 -2.51 3.15
N ILE A 18 -0.74 -2.52 3.88
CA ILE A 18 -1.08 -1.50 4.87
C ILE A 18 -0.18 -1.62 6.10
N GLY A 19 0.02 -2.84 6.61
CA GLY A 19 0.92 -3.08 7.75
C GLY A 19 2.37 -2.75 7.42
N GLY A 20 2.84 -3.05 6.20
CA GLY A 20 4.17 -2.66 5.74
C GLY A 20 4.35 -1.14 5.63
N MET A 21 3.32 -0.39 5.22
CA MET A 21 3.35 1.08 5.26
C MET A 21 3.39 1.62 6.69
N LEU A 22 2.59 1.06 7.60
CA LEU A 22 2.61 1.42 9.02
C LEU A 22 4.02 1.21 9.60
N TYR A 23 4.58 0.01 9.44
CA TYR A 23 5.93 -0.31 9.89
C TYR A 23 6.96 0.66 9.29
N THR A 24 6.88 0.92 7.99
CA THR A 24 7.82 1.81 7.30
C THR A 24 7.77 3.24 7.83
N LEU A 25 6.57 3.78 8.07
CA LEU A 25 6.37 5.18 8.46
C LEU A 25 6.67 5.43 9.93
N PHE A 26 6.21 4.55 10.81
CA PHE A 26 6.20 4.78 12.26
C PHE A 26 7.31 4.07 13.02
N ILE A 27 7.88 3.02 12.44
CA ILE A 27 8.92 2.23 13.12
C ILE A 27 10.25 2.37 12.37
N LEU A 28 10.32 1.88 11.14
CA LEU A 28 11.57 1.81 10.39
C LEU A 28 12.20 3.20 10.19
N ARG A 29 11.45 4.16 9.62
CA ARG A 29 11.99 5.47 9.27
C ARG A 29 12.49 6.27 10.48
N PRO A 30 11.71 6.43 11.56
CA PRO A 30 12.21 7.11 12.76
C PRO A 30 13.47 6.47 13.34
N SER A 31 13.58 5.13 13.25
CA SER A 31 14.75 4.40 13.71
C SER A 31 15.99 4.53 12.82
N LEU A 32 15.89 5.09 11.61
CA LEU A 32 17.05 5.22 10.70
C LEU A 32 18.13 6.21 11.21
N SER A 33 17.83 7.03 12.22
CA SER A 33 18.79 7.97 12.81
C SER A 33 20.04 7.27 13.33
N VAL A 34 19.92 6.03 13.83
CA VAL A 34 21.03 5.24 14.39
C VAL A 34 21.98 4.67 13.33
N ILE A 35 21.56 4.65 12.05
CA ILE A 35 22.35 4.07 10.94
C ILE A 35 23.33 5.11 10.34
N GLY A 36 23.21 6.39 10.71
CA GLY A 36 24.10 7.45 10.25
C GLY A 36 24.08 7.61 8.72
N GLU A 37 25.26 7.69 8.11
CA GLU A 37 25.41 7.91 6.66
C GLU A 37 24.89 6.76 5.80
N LYS A 38 24.86 5.52 6.34
CA LYS A 38 24.41 4.33 5.60
C LYS A 38 22.89 4.23 5.47
N LYS A 39 22.12 5.14 6.08
CA LYS A 39 20.64 5.10 6.11
C LYS A 39 20.01 4.99 4.73
N GLY A 40 20.56 5.68 3.73
CA GLY A 40 20.03 5.66 2.36
C GLY A 40 20.20 4.30 1.68
N ILE A 41 21.37 3.68 1.84
CA ILE A 41 21.69 2.36 1.30
C ILE A 41 20.82 1.28 1.97
N PHE A 42 20.71 1.34 3.30
CA PHE A 42 19.88 0.42 4.06
C PHE A 42 18.40 0.52 3.66
N MET A 43 17.87 1.75 3.58
CA MET A 43 16.49 1.97 3.15
C MET A 43 16.25 1.48 1.74
N LYS A 44 17.18 1.73 0.80
CA LYS A 44 17.10 1.20 -0.56
C LYS A 44 17.04 -0.33 -0.56
N SER A 45 17.91 -1.00 0.20
CA SER A 45 17.91 -2.48 0.30
C SER A 45 16.58 -3.04 0.81
N ILE A 46 15.94 -2.37 1.77
CA ILE A 46 14.61 -2.77 2.26
C ILE A 46 13.55 -2.53 1.19
N MET A 47 13.52 -1.34 0.57
CA MET A 47 12.52 -1.01 -0.46
C MET A 47 12.62 -1.91 -1.69
N ASP A 48 13.84 -2.29 -2.11
CA ASP A 48 14.08 -3.23 -3.20
C ASP A 48 13.43 -4.60 -2.95
N LYS A 49 13.37 -5.06 -1.70
CA LYS A 49 12.74 -6.31 -1.29
C LYS A 49 11.24 -6.15 -1.03
N PHE A 50 10.83 -5.01 -0.49
CA PHE A 50 9.44 -4.76 -0.08
C PHE A 50 8.52 -4.42 -1.26
N PHE A 51 8.97 -3.64 -2.24
CA PHE A 51 8.12 -3.23 -3.36
C PHE A 51 7.60 -4.38 -4.24
N PRO A 52 8.39 -5.44 -4.54
CA PRO A 52 7.84 -6.65 -5.18
C PRO A 52 6.72 -7.30 -4.37
N LEU A 53 6.84 -7.36 -3.04
CA LEU A 53 5.79 -7.89 -2.16
C LEU A 53 4.51 -7.04 -2.21
N VAL A 54 4.66 -5.71 -2.31
CA VAL A 54 3.52 -4.80 -2.50
C VAL A 54 2.83 -5.05 -3.84
N TRP A 55 3.57 -5.25 -4.92
CA TRP A 55 2.97 -5.59 -6.22
C TRP A 55 2.21 -6.92 -6.19
N ILE A 56 2.77 -7.93 -5.52
CA ILE A 56 2.08 -9.21 -5.29
C ILE A 56 0.79 -8.97 -4.50
N ALA A 57 0.85 -8.21 -3.41
CA ALA A 57 -0.33 -7.88 -2.62
C ALA A 57 -1.40 -7.14 -3.44
N ILE A 58 -1.00 -6.16 -4.26
CA ILE A 58 -1.90 -5.45 -5.19
C ILE A 58 -2.59 -6.45 -6.13
N ALA A 59 -1.82 -7.30 -6.81
CA ALA A 59 -2.38 -8.29 -7.73
C ALA A 59 -3.35 -9.25 -7.02
N THR A 60 -2.98 -9.72 -5.82
CA THR A 60 -3.84 -10.57 -4.98
C THR A 60 -5.14 -9.86 -4.60
N LEU A 61 -5.10 -8.58 -4.26
CA LEU A 61 -6.29 -7.80 -3.93
C LEU A 61 -7.20 -7.63 -5.16
N ILE A 62 -6.64 -7.34 -6.34
CA ILE A 62 -7.43 -7.28 -7.59
C ILE A 62 -8.16 -8.59 -7.86
N LEU A 63 -7.45 -9.72 -7.74
CA LEU A 63 -8.03 -11.05 -8.02
C LEU A 63 -9.13 -11.41 -7.02
N THR A 64 -8.90 -11.15 -5.73
CA THR A 64 -9.85 -11.47 -4.67
C THR A 64 -11.09 -10.56 -4.69
N GLU A 65 -10.92 -9.27 -5.03
CA GLU A 65 -12.05 -8.33 -5.21
C GLU A 65 -12.83 -8.64 -6.50
N GLY A 66 -12.13 -8.97 -7.59
CA GLY A 66 -12.75 -9.34 -8.87
C GLY A 66 -13.66 -10.57 -8.73
N TYR A 67 -13.24 -11.57 -7.94
CA TYR A 67 -14.08 -12.73 -7.62
C TYR A 67 -15.40 -12.34 -6.91
N LYS A 68 -15.36 -11.31 -6.05
CA LYS A 68 -16.51 -10.84 -5.27
C LYS A 68 -17.33 -9.77 -5.98
N ALA A 69 -16.82 -9.18 -7.06
CA ALA A 69 -17.43 -8.04 -7.73
C ALA A 69 -18.87 -8.32 -8.18
N HIS A 70 -19.19 -9.54 -8.62
CA HIS A 70 -20.52 -9.91 -9.08
C HIS A 70 -21.61 -9.80 -8.00
N TYR A 71 -21.23 -9.90 -6.71
CA TYR A 71 -22.18 -9.86 -5.59
C TYR A 71 -22.49 -8.45 -5.10
N PHE A 72 -21.59 -7.49 -5.33
CA PHE A 72 -21.64 -6.17 -4.68
C PHE A 72 -21.55 -4.98 -5.63
N ILE A 73 -21.56 -5.21 -6.95
CA ILE A 73 -21.36 -4.17 -7.97
C ILE A 73 -22.40 -3.03 -7.89
N SER A 74 -23.58 -3.30 -7.33
CA SER A 74 -24.67 -2.33 -7.16
C SER A 74 -24.59 -1.53 -5.84
N SER A 75 -23.66 -1.86 -4.94
CA SER A 75 -23.50 -1.16 -3.67
C SER A 75 -22.66 0.12 -3.85
N PRO A 76 -23.18 1.32 -3.50
CA PRO A 76 -22.41 2.57 -3.58
C PRO A 76 -21.11 2.51 -2.76
N LEU A 77 -21.12 1.81 -1.62
CA LEU A 77 -19.96 1.66 -0.75
C LEU A 77 -18.90 0.74 -1.36
N PHE A 78 -19.31 -0.30 -2.10
CA PHE A 78 -18.40 -1.13 -2.87
C PHE A 78 -17.69 -0.31 -3.97
N ILE A 79 -18.46 0.53 -4.69
CA ILE A 79 -17.90 1.42 -5.71
C ILE A 79 -16.91 2.40 -5.08
N LEU A 80 -17.26 3.04 -3.96
CA LEU A 80 -16.38 3.97 -3.26
C LEU A 80 -15.07 3.30 -2.82
N LYS A 81 -15.15 2.11 -2.20
CA LYS A 81 -13.99 1.30 -1.84
C LYS A 81 -13.10 1.02 -3.06
N LEU A 82 -13.69 0.61 -4.18
CA LEU A 82 -12.96 0.31 -5.41
C LEU A 82 -12.26 1.55 -5.98
N VAL A 83 -12.93 2.70 -5.96
CA VAL A 83 -12.34 3.98 -6.40
C VAL A 83 -11.13 4.34 -5.53
N ILE A 84 -11.25 4.25 -4.21
CA ILE A 84 -10.13 4.53 -3.28
C ILE A 84 -8.98 3.55 -3.55
N TYR A 85 -9.28 2.28 -3.74
CA TYR A 85 -8.29 1.25 -4.06
C TYR A 85 -7.54 1.56 -5.36
N ILE A 86 -8.24 1.95 -6.43
CA ILE A 86 -7.63 2.34 -7.71
C ILE A 86 -6.71 3.55 -7.52
N VAL A 87 -7.16 4.56 -6.77
CA VAL A 87 -6.33 5.74 -6.45
C VAL A 87 -5.05 5.31 -5.72
N MET A 88 -5.14 4.37 -4.78
CA MET A 88 -3.97 3.84 -4.07
C MET A 88 -2.99 3.11 -5.00
N VAL A 89 -3.50 2.31 -5.94
CA VAL A 89 -2.67 1.60 -6.93
C VAL A 89 -1.98 2.59 -7.87
N ILE A 90 -2.68 3.61 -8.36
CA ILE A 90 -2.10 4.67 -9.21
C ILE A 90 -1.01 5.42 -8.45
N ASN A 91 -1.28 5.80 -7.19
CA ASN A 91 -0.32 6.47 -6.33
C ASN A 91 0.95 5.61 -6.11
N PHE A 92 0.78 4.32 -5.78
CA PHE A 92 1.91 3.40 -5.62
C PHE A 92 2.69 3.19 -6.92
N SER A 93 1.98 3.11 -8.05
CA SER A 93 2.60 3.01 -9.38
C SER A 93 3.48 4.22 -9.66
N TYR A 94 3.00 5.43 -9.35
CA TYR A 94 3.79 6.66 -9.48
C TYR A 94 4.98 6.70 -8.51
N ILE A 95 4.81 6.25 -7.26
CA ILE A 95 5.93 6.08 -6.31
C ILE A 95 7.00 5.17 -6.92
N TYR A 96 6.61 3.99 -7.43
CA TYR A 96 7.54 2.96 -7.88
C TYR A 96 8.23 3.33 -9.20
N PHE A 97 7.44 3.57 -10.25
CA PHE A 97 7.98 3.83 -11.60
C PHE A 97 8.42 5.28 -11.79
N GLY A 98 7.70 6.24 -11.20
CA GLY A 98 7.94 7.66 -11.38
C GLY A 98 9.08 8.19 -10.52
N LEU A 99 9.17 7.77 -9.26
CA LEU A 99 10.10 8.32 -8.28
C LEU A 99 11.23 7.34 -7.93
N TYR A 100 10.88 6.14 -7.46
CA TYR A 100 11.86 5.20 -6.89
C TYR A 100 12.84 4.66 -7.92
N LYS A 101 12.36 4.16 -9.06
CA LYS A 101 13.23 3.64 -10.13
C LYS A 101 14.18 4.70 -10.70
N LYS A 102 13.79 5.98 -10.66
CA LYS A 102 14.61 7.11 -11.13
C LYS A 102 15.52 7.70 -10.06
N LEU A 103 15.35 7.29 -8.80
CA LEU A 103 16.11 7.81 -7.67
C LEU A 103 17.63 7.63 -7.78
N PRO A 104 18.18 6.50 -8.30
CA PRO A 104 19.64 6.30 -8.38
C PRO A 104 20.36 7.38 -9.21
N SER A 105 19.72 7.83 -10.30
CA SER A 105 20.25 8.82 -11.26
C SER A 105 19.81 10.26 -10.98
N ALA A 106 18.99 10.50 -9.95
CA ALA A 106 18.49 11.84 -9.67
C ALA A 106 19.51 12.67 -8.88
N GLU A 107 19.59 13.97 -9.18
CA GLU A 107 20.39 14.94 -8.42
C GLU A 107 19.69 15.28 -7.09
N ASN A 108 18.37 15.51 -7.13
CA ASN A 108 17.57 15.90 -5.95
C ASN A 108 17.06 14.69 -5.14
N LYS A 109 17.94 13.76 -4.76
CA LYS A 109 17.55 12.51 -4.07
C LYS A 109 16.76 12.76 -2.79
N GLN A 110 17.13 13.77 -2.02
CA GLN A 110 16.47 14.10 -0.76
C GLN A 110 15.02 14.55 -0.96
N GLU A 111 14.76 15.41 -1.95
CA GLU A 111 13.42 15.89 -2.29
C GLU A 111 12.53 14.75 -2.80
N ILE A 112 13.06 13.90 -3.69
CA ILE A 112 12.34 12.73 -4.20
C ILE A 112 12.00 11.78 -3.04
N MET A 113 12.94 11.53 -2.13
CA MET A 113 12.68 10.70 -0.95
C MET A 113 11.64 11.32 -0.01
N ALA A 114 11.64 12.63 0.17
CA ALA A 114 10.59 13.33 0.91
C ALA A 114 9.22 13.14 0.24
N LYS A 115 9.14 13.32 -1.09
CA LYS A 115 7.93 13.10 -1.90
C LYS A 115 7.41 11.67 -1.81
N ILE A 116 8.30 10.67 -1.93
CA ILE A 116 7.95 9.26 -1.73
C ILE A 116 7.31 9.06 -0.34
N THR A 117 7.88 9.67 0.71
CA THR A 117 7.31 9.61 2.06
C THR A 117 5.88 10.12 2.11
N THR A 118 5.66 11.31 1.55
CA THR A 118 4.36 11.96 1.61
C THR A 118 3.32 11.13 0.87
N LEU A 119 3.67 10.60 -0.29
CA LEU A 119 2.77 9.74 -1.05
C LEU A 119 2.49 8.41 -0.33
N ILE A 120 3.48 7.81 0.35
CA ILE A 120 3.25 6.63 1.21
C ILE A 120 2.29 6.97 2.36
N LYS A 121 2.42 8.14 3.00
CA LYS A 121 1.49 8.60 4.05
C LYS A 121 0.07 8.74 3.50
N VAL A 122 -0.11 9.39 2.35
CA VAL A 122 -1.41 9.50 1.67
C VAL A 122 -1.98 8.10 1.40
N ASN A 123 -1.16 7.20 0.87
CA ASN A 123 -1.59 5.84 0.58
C ASN A 123 -2.01 5.07 1.83
N PHE A 124 -1.26 5.22 2.91
CA PHE A 124 -1.57 4.63 4.21
C PHE A 124 -2.91 5.16 4.74
N THR A 125 -3.13 6.48 4.73
CA THR A 125 -4.39 7.08 5.16
C THR A 125 -5.58 6.54 4.36
N LEU A 126 -5.46 6.46 3.03
CA LEU A 126 -6.50 5.87 2.18
C LEU A 126 -6.77 4.40 2.52
N GLY A 127 -5.72 3.62 2.82
CA GLY A 127 -5.86 2.24 3.27
C GLY A 127 -6.63 2.11 4.59
N ILE A 128 -6.35 2.99 5.56
CA ILE A 128 -7.10 3.04 6.82
C ILE A 128 -8.56 3.42 6.58
N VAL A 129 -8.82 4.40 5.70
CA VAL A 129 -10.20 4.78 5.32
C VAL A 129 -10.96 3.58 4.73
N ILE A 130 -10.34 2.79 3.85
CA ILE A 130 -10.95 1.56 3.33
C ILE A 130 -11.33 0.58 4.46
N ILE A 131 -10.42 0.33 5.40
CA ILE A 131 -10.68 -0.59 6.53
C ILE A 131 -11.88 -0.09 7.35
N LEU A 132 -11.91 1.20 7.68
CA LEU A 132 -13.00 1.80 8.46
C LEU A 132 -14.33 1.74 7.71
N LEU A 133 -14.35 2.02 6.40
CA LEU A 133 -15.56 1.90 5.57
C LEU A 133 -16.11 0.48 5.58
N ILE A 134 -15.26 -0.54 5.50
CA ILE A 134 -15.68 -1.94 5.52
C ILE A 134 -16.29 -2.31 6.87
N GLU A 135 -15.69 -1.88 7.98
CA GLU A 135 -16.24 -2.16 9.31
C GLU A 135 -17.58 -1.43 9.54
N LEU A 136 -17.74 -0.18 9.06
CA LEU A 136 -19.02 0.53 9.16
C LEU A 136 -20.17 -0.22 8.47
N VAL A 137 -19.92 -0.76 7.27
CA VAL A 137 -20.88 -1.62 6.55
C VAL A 137 -21.25 -2.86 7.36
N ARG A 138 -20.26 -3.46 8.03
CA ARG A 138 -20.47 -4.66 8.84
C ARG A 138 -21.34 -4.38 10.08
N PHE A 139 -21.27 -3.17 10.63
CA PHE A 139 -22.10 -2.74 11.76
C PHE A 139 -23.48 -2.20 11.36
N GLY A 140 -23.83 -2.21 10.06
CA GLY A 140 -25.16 -1.87 9.57
C GLY A 140 -25.44 -0.36 9.47
N PHE A 141 -24.39 0.46 9.37
CA PHE A 141 -24.49 1.89 9.06
C PHE A 141 -24.43 2.16 7.55
#